data_AF-A0A896TB16-F1
#
_entry.id   AF-A0A896TB16-F1
#
_cell.length_a   1.000
_cell.length_b   1.000
_cell.length_c   1.000
_cell.angle_alpha   90.00
_cell.angle_beta   90.00
_cell.angle_gamma   90.00
#
_symmetry.space_group_name_H-M   'P 1'
#
loop_
_entity.id
_entity.type
_entity.pdbx_description
1 polymer ?
#
loop_
_entity_poly.entity_id
_entity_poly.type
_entity_poly.pdbx_seq_one_letter_code
_entity_poly.pdbx_strand_id
1 'polypeptide(L)'
;MKPKMRRKLKKMGAFIFTATMIAMIALLGLVRIRPIEPPEKAANEKIVVNHILDEKVLDLNKPVVDLSGWQRPEDIDYNTLSQHVIGAVIRVNGSYGHADNSASKDGEDTAYKQHIKAFQERGIPTAVYAFVTGKNTTEMKKQAKDFYRRASPYKPTYYWLDVEVTNMKNMNEGIEAFRAELEKQGAKNIGIYAQDWFLRDNQIKVDKFKAIWIAAYGRNTGSWDASPETSLSYKMQQFTDQGTVPGYSGNVDLNMVNNQSNYNELFKNQK
;
A
#
# COMPACT_ATOMS: atom_id res chain seq x y z
N MET A 1 42.04 33.78 43.83
CA MET A 1 41.82 33.16 42.50
C MET A 1 43.15 32.65 41.94
N LYS A 2 43.33 31.33 41.76
CA LYS A 2 44.47 30.79 40.99
C LYS A 2 44.00 30.49 39.56
N PRO A 3 44.72 30.91 38.51
CA PRO A 3 44.31 30.63 37.14
C PRO A 3 44.54 29.14 36.83
N LYS A 4 43.52 28.47 36.27
CA LYS A 4 43.59 27.07 35.85
C LYS A 4 44.47 27.00 34.60
N MET A 5 45.73 26.55 34.75
CA MET A 5 46.65 26.35 33.63
C MET A 5 46.06 25.35 32.63
N ARG A 6 45.85 25.77 31.37
CA ARG A 6 45.59 24.86 30.26
C ARG A 6 46.89 24.10 29.93
N ARG A 7 46.87 22.77 30.10
CA ARG A 7 47.98 21.90 29.66
C ARG A 7 48.10 21.99 28.13
N LYS A 8 49.25 22.48 27.64
CA LYS A 8 49.57 22.46 26.20
C LYS A 8 49.74 21.00 25.75
N LEU A 9 49.10 20.64 24.64
CA LEU A 9 49.30 19.34 23.99
C LEU A 9 50.79 19.19 23.67
N LYS A 10 51.43 18.11 24.11
CA LYS A 10 52.84 17.84 23.78
C LYS A 10 52.94 17.66 22.26
N LYS A 11 53.90 18.32 21.60
CA LYS A 11 54.07 18.29 20.13
C LYS A 11 54.06 16.86 19.55
N MET A 12 54.59 15.90 20.31
CA MET A 12 54.60 14.49 19.97
C MET A 12 53.19 13.85 19.91
N GLY A 13 52.28 14.24 20.82
CA GLY A 13 50.88 13.79 20.78
C GLY A 13 50.09 14.41 19.64
N ALA A 14 50.38 15.67 19.28
CA ALA A 14 49.80 16.30 18.09
C ALA A 14 50.27 15.59 16.80
N PHE A 15 51.55 15.22 16.72
CA PHE A 15 52.10 14.53 15.56
C PHE A 15 51.49 13.13 15.38
N ILE A 16 51.38 12.35 16.46
CA ILE A 16 50.74 11.02 16.43
C ILE A 16 49.28 11.14 15.97
N PHE A 17 48.52 12.09 16.52
CA PHE A 17 47.12 12.31 16.12
C PHE A 17 46.98 12.68 14.64
N THR A 18 47.89 13.51 14.12
CA THR A 18 47.86 13.93 12.72
C THR A 18 48.24 12.77 11.79
N ALA A 19 49.25 11.98 12.16
CA ALA A 19 49.65 10.79 11.40
C ALA A 19 48.54 9.73 11.38
N THR A 20 47.83 9.51 12.49
CA THR A 20 46.69 8.57 12.53
C THR A 20 45.52 9.06 11.69
N MET A 21 45.22 10.37 11.67
CA MET A 21 44.18 10.92 10.79
C MET A 21 44.52 10.75 9.30
N ILE A 22 45.77 11.00 8.90
CA ILE A 22 46.21 10.83 7.51
C ILE A 22 46.14 9.35 7.09
N ALA A 23 46.56 8.44 7.97
CA ALA A 23 46.44 6.99 7.72
C ALA A 23 44.98 6.54 7.59
N MET A 24 44.06 7.10 8.39
CA MET A 24 42.63 6.79 8.32
C MET A 24 41.99 7.32 7.02
N ILE A 25 42.37 8.51 6.58
CA ILE A 25 41.93 9.09 5.29
C ILE A 25 42.48 8.28 4.12
N ALA A 26 43.73 7.82 4.18
CA ALA A 26 44.31 6.93 3.19
C ALA A 26 43.60 5.57 3.16
N LEU A 27 43.23 5.02 4.33
CA LEU A 27 42.44 3.79 4.42
C LEU A 27 41.05 3.96 3.81
N LEU A 28 40.38 5.08 4.08
CA LEU A 28 39.08 5.44 3.50
C LEU A 28 39.17 5.69 1.99
N GLY A 29 40.28 6.24 1.49
CA GLY A 29 40.54 6.41 0.06
C GLY A 29 40.85 5.09 -0.68
N LEU A 30 41.34 4.07 0.03
CA LEU A 30 41.55 2.71 -0.49
C LEU A 30 40.24 1.89 -0.51
N VAL A 31 39.27 2.23 0.32
CA VAL A 31 37.89 1.79 0.16
C VAL A 31 37.33 2.52 -1.07
N ARG A 32 37.54 1.96 -2.25
CA ARG A 32 36.78 2.34 -3.44
C ARG A 32 35.30 2.10 -3.12
N ILE A 33 34.61 3.14 -2.66
CA ILE A 33 33.17 3.24 -2.79
C ILE A 33 32.95 3.19 -4.30
N ARG A 34 32.61 2.00 -4.82
CA ARG A 34 32.09 1.89 -6.18
C ARG A 34 30.90 2.85 -6.20
N PRO A 35 30.85 3.84 -7.10
CA PRO A 35 29.61 4.53 -7.36
C PRO A 35 28.57 3.43 -7.62
N ILE A 36 27.46 3.45 -6.89
CA ILE A 36 26.29 2.68 -7.29
C ILE A 36 25.99 3.20 -8.69
N GLU A 37 26.22 2.36 -9.70
CA GLU A 37 25.78 2.70 -11.05
C GLU A 37 24.28 2.99 -10.92
N PRO A 38 23.80 4.16 -11.39
CA PRO A 38 22.38 4.40 -11.44
C PRO A 38 21.77 3.22 -12.20
N PRO A 39 20.64 2.65 -11.72
CA PRO A 39 20.03 1.51 -12.37
C PRO A 39 19.92 1.83 -13.85
N GLU A 40 20.55 0.98 -14.65
CA GLU A 40 20.53 1.06 -16.10
C GLU A 40 19.07 1.30 -16.49
N LYS A 41 18.80 2.44 -17.18
CA LYS A 41 17.44 2.82 -17.59
C LYS A 41 16.72 1.56 -18.06
N ALA A 42 15.67 1.18 -17.32
CA ALA A 42 14.98 -0.10 -17.46
C ALA A 42 15.03 -0.59 -18.90
N ALA A 43 15.97 -1.50 -19.18
CA ALA A 43 15.92 -2.30 -20.39
C ALA A 43 14.50 -2.87 -20.46
N ASN A 44 13.85 -2.85 -21.63
CA ASN A 44 12.50 -3.37 -21.82
C ASN A 44 12.39 -4.75 -21.15
N GLU A 45 11.91 -4.77 -19.91
CA GLU A 45 11.84 -5.97 -19.10
C GLU A 45 10.86 -6.89 -19.82
N LYS A 46 11.30 -8.10 -20.14
CA LYS A 46 10.41 -9.06 -20.78
C LYS A 46 9.30 -9.39 -19.78
N ILE A 47 8.08 -8.94 -20.08
CA ILE A 47 6.92 -9.17 -19.22
C ILE A 47 6.58 -10.66 -19.21
N VAL A 48 6.48 -11.24 -18.01
CA VAL A 48 6.02 -12.61 -17.78
C VAL A 48 4.57 -12.52 -17.31
N VAL A 49 3.64 -12.93 -18.16
CA VAL A 49 2.21 -12.91 -17.86
C VAL A 49 1.89 -14.06 -16.90
N ASN A 50 1.18 -13.76 -15.81
CA ASN A 50 0.54 -14.75 -14.99
C ASN A 50 -0.78 -15.20 -15.67
N HIS A 51 -0.92 -16.50 -15.88
CA HIS A 51 -2.08 -17.13 -16.50
C HIS A 51 -3.16 -17.54 -15.49
N ILE A 52 -3.17 -16.94 -14.30
CA ILE A 52 -4.05 -17.35 -13.20
C ILE A 52 -5.55 -17.29 -13.55
N LEU A 53 -5.94 -16.37 -14.43
CA LEU A 53 -7.32 -16.27 -14.90
C LEU A 53 -7.71 -17.37 -15.90
N ASP A 54 -6.72 -18.05 -16.49
CA ASP A 54 -6.92 -19.18 -17.41
C ASP A 54 -7.16 -20.49 -16.64
N GLU A 55 -6.87 -20.53 -15.34
CA GLU A 55 -7.08 -21.69 -14.50
C GLU A 55 -8.58 -21.97 -14.26
N LYS A 56 -9.00 -23.22 -14.50
CA LYS A 56 -10.37 -23.68 -14.25
C LYS A 56 -10.73 -23.66 -12.76
N VAL A 57 -9.74 -23.84 -11.89
CA VAL A 57 -9.84 -23.76 -10.43
C VAL A 57 -8.69 -22.89 -9.94
N LEU A 58 -9.03 -21.79 -9.27
CA LEU A 58 -8.06 -20.84 -8.73
C LEU A 58 -7.48 -21.35 -7.41
N ASP A 59 -6.16 -21.26 -7.24
CA ASP A 59 -5.53 -21.46 -5.93
C ASP A 59 -5.78 -20.27 -4.99
N LEU A 60 -6.83 -20.37 -4.18
CA LEU A 60 -7.21 -19.36 -3.19
C LEU A 60 -6.24 -19.27 -1.99
N ASN A 61 -5.22 -20.14 -1.89
CA ASN A 61 -4.18 -20.02 -0.87
C ASN A 61 -3.15 -18.93 -1.22
N LYS A 62 -3.07 -18.53 -2.49
CA LYS A 62 -2.27 -17.38 -2.89
C LYS A 62 -3.00 -16.10 -2.46
N PRO A 63 -2.30 -15.12 -1.86
CA PRO A 63 -2.94 -13.92 -1.36
C PRO A 63 -3.34 -12.94 -2.48
N VAL A 64 -4.26 -12.05 -2.14
CA VAL A 64 -4.36 -10.74 -2.79
C VAL A 64 -3.45 -9.79 -2.01
N VAL A 65 -2.63 -9.02 -2.70
CA VAL A 65 -1.81 -7.97 -2.06
C VAL A 65 -2.54 -6.64 -2.12
N ASP A 66 -2.32 -5.78 -1.15
CA ASP A 66 -2.64 -4.35 -1.31
C ASP A 66 -1.38 -3.50 -1.12
N LEU A 67 -1.22 -2.51 -2.00
CA LEU A 67 0.00 -1.70 -2.10
C LEU A 67 -0.34 -0.22 -2.22
N SER A 68 0.62 0.60 -1.85
CA SER A 68 0.60 2.05 -1.95
C SER A 68 1.99 2.59 -2.32
N GLY A 69 2.14 3.91 -2.40
CA GLY A 69 3.45 4.55 -2.56
C GLY A 69 4.47 4.25 -1.46
N TRP A 70 4.11 3.55 -0.38
CA TRP A 70 5.07 3.02 0.58
C TRP A 70 5.90 1.85 0.04
N GLN A 71 5.33 1.03 -0.84
CA GLN A 71 6.02 -0.05 -1.52
C GLN A 71 6.56 0.49 -2.85
N ARG A 72 7.79 1.00 -2.84
CA ARG A 72 8.34 1.72 -4.00
C ARG A 72 8.44 0.80 -5.21
N PRO A 73 7.91 1.17 -6.39
CA PRO A 73 7.92 0.31 -7.56
C PRO A 73 9.31 -0.16 -8.00
N GLU A 74 10.36 0.64 -7.80
CA GLU A 74 11.74 0.29 -8.14
C GLU A 74 12.33 -0.83 -7.26
N ASP A 75 11.72 -1.11 -6.11
CA ASP A 75 12.15 -2.18 -5.20
C ASP A 75 11.40 -3.51 -5.47
N ILE A 76 10.47 -3.53 -6.44
CA ILE A 76 9.59 -4.67 -6.71
C ILE A 76 9.94 -5.33 -8.04
N ASP A 77 10.30 -6.60 -7.99
CA ASP A 77 10.28 -7.49 -9.15
C ASP A 77 8.85 -7.98 -9.38
N TYR A 78 8.12 -7.27 -10.26
CA TYR A 78 6.74 -7.60 -10.60
C TYR A 78 6.61 -8.91 -11.39
N ASN A 79 7.64 -9.32 -12.14
CA ASN A 79 7.61 -10.58 -12.86
C ASN A 79 7.55 -11.73 -11.84
N THR A 80 8.38 -11.69 -10.80
CA THR A 80 8.34 -12.67 -9.71
C THR A 80 7.07 -12.52 -8.87
N LEU A 81 6.79 -11.32 -8.35
CA LEU A 81 5.68 -11.10 -7.41
C LEU A 81 4.33 -11.50 -8.00
N SER A 82 4.09 -11.15 -9.27
CA SER A 82 2.83 -11.48 -9.93
C SER A 82 2.52 -12.97 -9.95
N GLN A 83 3.51 -13.87 -9.95
CA GLN A 83 3.27 -15.33 -9.97
C GLN A 83 2.76 -15.88 -8.63
N HIS A 84 2.89 -15.10 -7.56
CA HIS A 84 2.60 -15.49 -6.18
C HIS A 84 1.32 -14.88 -5.62
N VAL A 85 0.60 -14.09 -6.42
CA VAL A 85 -0.64 -13.39 -5.99
C VAL A 85 -1.79 -13.68 -6.93
N ILE A 86 -3.02 -13.51 -6.44
CA ILE A 86 -4.25 -13.73 -7.23
C ILE A 86 -5.00 -12.46 -7.59
N GLY A 87 -4.54 -11.32 -7.09
CA GLY A 87 -5.14 -10.01 -7.31
C GLY A 87 -4.30 -8.94 -6.59
N ALA A 88 -4.57 -7.69 -6.93
CA ALA A 88 -3.97 -6.55 -6.24
C ALA A 88 -5.02 -5.47 -5.93
N VAL A 89 -4.90 -4.80 -4.78
CA VAL A 89 -5.68 -3.59 -4.45
C VAL A 89 -4.72 -2.42 -4.27
N ILE A 90 -4.82 -1.41 -5.13
CA ILE A 90 -3.82 -0.33 -5.17
C ILE A 90 -4.37 0.97 -4.62
N ARG A 91 -3.65 1.62 -3.69
CA ARG A 91 -4.00 2.95 -3.20
C ARG A 91 -3.87 3.96 -4.32
N VAL A 92 -4.92 4.71 -4.60
CA VAL A 92 -4.89 5.82 -5.56
C VAL A 92 -4.95 7.17 -4.84
N ASN A 93 -5.57 7.17 -3.66
CA ASN A 93 -5.76 8.36 -2.87
C ASN A 93 -5.32 8.15 -1.42
N GLY A 94 -4.31 8.89 -0.98
CA GLY A 94 -3.89 9.00 0.41
C GLY A 94 -4.55 10.18 1.15
N SER A 95 -3.93 10.59 2.25
CA SER A 95 -4.37 11.72 3.07
C SER A 95 -4.25 13.07 2.36
N TYR A 96 -5.21 13.96 2.57
CA TYR A 96 -5.13 15.34 2.10
C TYR A 96 -4.35 16.23 3.07
N GLY A 97 -3.58 17.17 2.52
CA GLY A 97 -2.92 18.23 3.27
C GLY A 97 -1.52 17.87 3.79
N HIS A 98 -1.10 16.62 3.67
CA HIS A 98 0.26 16.16 3.97
C HIS A 98 0.88 15.54 2.71
N ALA A 99 2.17 15.80 2.49
CA ALA A 99 2.94 15.15 1.44
C ALA A 99 4.07 14.37 2.09
N ASP A 100 4.25 13.13 1.65
CA ASP A 100 5.33 12.24 2.04
C ASP A 100 5.80 11.43 0.82
N ASN A 101 6.61 10.38 1.04
CA ASN A 101 7.11 9.55 -0.05
C ASN A 101 5.99 8.76 -0.77
N SER A 102 4.85 8.59 -0.10
CA SER A 102 3.76 7.72 -0.54
C SER A 102 2.61 8.48 -1.21
N ALA A 103 2.44 9.77 -0.90
CA ALA A 103 1.41 10.61 -1.49
C ALA A 103 1.77 12.09 -1.56
N SER A 104 1.22 12.79 -2.55
CA SER A 104 1.29 14.25 -2.69
C SER A 104 0.33 14.97 -1.73
N LYS A 105 0.48 16.30 -1.61
CA LYS A 105 -0.36 17.12 -0.70
C LYS A 105 -1.86 17.11 -1.05
N ASP A 106 -2.20 16.88 -2.32
CA ASP A 106 -3.57 16.68 -2.80
C ASP A 106 -4.01 15.20 -2.73
N GLY A 107 -3.28 14.40 -1.96
CA GLY A 107 -3.55 13.01 -1.67
C GLY A 107 -3.43 12.09 -2.88
N GLU A 108 -2.73 12.46 -3.96
CA GLU A 108 -2.44 11.51 -5.05
C GLU A 108 -1.35 10.55 -4.58
N ASP A 109 -1.61 9.25 -4.62
CA ASP A 109 -0.58 8.26 -4.34
C ASP A 109 0.57 8.38 -5.38
N THR A 110 1.81 8.27 -4.94
CA THR A 110 2.98 8.50 -5.81
C THR A 110 3.25 7.34 -6.78
N ALA A 111 2.75 6.14 -6.48
CA ALA A 111 3.13 4.91 -7.16
C ALA A 111 1.97 4.20 -7.90
N TYR A 112 0.71 4.56 -7.62
CA TYR A 112 -0.47 3.82 -8.12
C TYR A 112 -0.46 3.53 -9.63
N LYS A 113 -0.03 4.50 -10.45
CA LYS A 113 0.00 4.36 -11.91
C LYS A 113 0.91 3.20 -12.33
N GLN A 114 2.08 3.11 -11.71
CA GLN A 114 3.06 2.07 -12.01
C GLN A 114 2.62 0.72 -11.45
N HIS A 115 2.12 0.67 -10.21
CA HIS A 115 1.56 -0.56 -9.64
C HIS A 115 0.45 -1.15 -10.50
N ILE A 116 -0.58 -0.36 -10.81
CA ILE A 116 -1.74 -0.83 -11.56
C ILE A 116 -1.29 -1.34 -12.94
N LYS A 117 -0.49 -0.54 -13.66
CA LYS A 117 0.01 -0.92 -14.98
C LYS A 117 0.84 -2.21 -14.92
N ALA A 118 1.78 -2.31 -13.98
CA ALA A 118 2.67 -3.46 -13.88
C ALA A 118 1.94 -4.77 -13.58
N PHE A 119 0.91 -4.74 -12.73
CA PHE A 119 0.05 -5.89 -12.45
C PHE A 119 -0.86 -6.24 -13.62
N GLN A 120 -1.52 -5.25 -14.23
CA GLN A 120 -2.43 -5.48 -15.36
C GLN A 120 -1.70 -6.07 -16.58
N GLU A 121 -0.50 -5.57 -16.90
CA GLU A 121 0.32 -6.10 -17.99
C GLU A 121 0.75 -7.56 -17.75
N ARG A 122 0.75 -8.01 -16.49
CA ARG A 122 1.06 -9.39 -16.07
C ARG A 122 -0.19 -10.23 -15.83
N GLY A 123 -1.37 -9.77 -16.24
CA GLY A 123 -2.62 -10.52 -16.13
C GLY A 123 -3.25 -10.54 -14.75
N ILE A 124 -2.74 -9.75 -13.79
CA ILE A 124 -3.31 -9.68 -12.44
C ILE A 124 -4.48 -8.69 -12.41
N PRO A 125 -5.68 -9.11 -11.98
CA PRO A 125 -6.81 -8.20 -11.82
C PRO A 125 -6.56 -7.23 -10.68
N THR A 126 -6.80 -5.95 -10.94
CA THR A 126 -6.50 -4.86 -10.00
C THR A 126 -7.77 -4.15 -9.55
N ALA A 127 -8.00 -4.11 -8.24
CA ALA A 127 -8.91 -3.17 -7.58
C ALA A 127 -8.12 -1.94 -7.09
N VAL A 128 -8.83 -0.93 -6.60
CA VAL A 128 -8.21 0.30 -6.07
C VAL A 128 -8.86 0.73 -4.76
N TYR A 129 -8.13 1.47 -3.94
CA TYR A 129 -8.68 2.07 -2.72
C TYR A 129 -8.28 3.54 -2.52
N ALA A 130 -9.04 4.20 -1.66
CA ALA A 130 -8.77 5.55 -1.18
C ALA A 130 -8.91 5.63 0.34
N PHE A 131 -7.87 6.10 1.02
CA PHE A 131 -7.88 6.37 2.46
C PHE A 131 -8.80 7.57 2.75
N VAL A 132 -9.93 7.33 3.43
CA VAL A 132 -11.02 8.28 3.59
C VAL A 132 -10.68 9.32 4.66
N THR A 133 -10.50 10.59 4.26
CA THR A 133 -9.98 11.64 5.15
C THR A 133 -10.75 12.97 5.12
N GLY A 134 -11.78 13.11 4.26
CA GLY A 134 -12.59 14.34 4.19
C GLY A 134 -13.31 14.74 5.48
N LYS A 135 -13.12 15.96 5.97
CA LYS A 135 -13.58 16.40 7.31
C LYS A 135 -15.02 16.90 7.35
N ASN A 136 -15.69 16.92 6.20
CA ASN A 136 -17.08 17.29 6.00
C ASN A 136 -17.56 16.69 4.67
N THR A 137 -18.87 16.76 4.43
CA THR A 137 -19.48 16.16 3.23
C THR A 137 -18.97 16.76 1.92
N THR A 138 -18.59 18.05 1.90
CA THR A 138 -17.99 18.69 0.72
C THR A 138 -16.62 18.09 0.41
N GLU A 139 -15.77 17.93 1.43
CA GLU A 139 -14.46 17.30 1.29
C GLU A 139 -14.57 15.83 0.90
N MET A 140 -15.51 15.07 1.49
CA MET A 140 -15.77 13.67 1.12
C MET A 140 -16.13 13.53 -0.36
N LYS A 141 -17.06 14.37 -0.85
CA LYS A 141 -17.44 14.40 -2.27
C LYS A 141 -16.28 14.81 -3.17
N LYS A 142 -15.46 15.78 -2.75
CA LYS A 142 -14.26 16.16 -3.50
C LYS A 142 -13.28 15.00 -3.60
N GLN A 143 -13.00 14.32 -2.47
CA GLN A 143 -12.10 13.18 -2.43
C GLN A 143 -12.59 12.03 -3.32
N ALA A 144 -13.89 11.73 -3.30
CA ALA A 144 -14.49 10.72 -4.18
C ALA A 144 -14.33 11.04 -5.67
N LYS A 145 -14.52 12.30 -6.07
CA LYS A 145 -14.30 12.76 -7.45
C LYS A 145 -12.85 12.60 -7.89
N ASP A 146 -11.91 13.02 -7.04
CA ASP A 146 -10.48 12.89 -7.34
C ASP A 146 -10.06 11.43 -7.44
N PHE A 147 -10.53 10.58 -6.53
CA PHE A 147 -10.30 9.14 -6.58
C PHE A 147 -10.83 8.52 -7.86
N TYR A 148 -12.08 8.77 -8.22
CA TYR A 148 -12.66 8.23 -9.46
C TYR A 148 -11.92 8.71 -10.71
N ARG A 149 -11.63 10.01 -10.80
CA ARG A 149 -10.92 10.62 -11.94
C ARG A 149 -9.54 10.00 -12.14
N ARG A 150 -8.81 9.74 -11.05
CA ARG A 150 -7.46 9.14 -11.10
C ARG A 150 -7.50 7.65 -11.45
N ALA A 151 -8.47 6.91 -10.90
CA ALA A 151 -8.52 5.46 -11.02
C ALA A 151 -9.26 4.93 -12.26
N SER A 152 -10.35 5.59 -12.69
CA SER A 152 -11.22 5.10 -13.78
C SER A 152 -10.52 4.83 -15.12
N PRO A 153 -9.46 5.55 -15.54
CA PRO A 153 -8.74 5.22 -16.78
C PRO A 153 -8.17 3.79 -16.79
N TYR A 154 -7.88 3.22 -15.61
CA TYR A 154 -7.31 1.89 -15.47
C TYR A 154 -8.36 0.77 -15.34
N LYS A 155 -9.66 1.10 -15.37
CA LYS A 155 -10.77 0.12 -15.29
C LYS A 155 -10.61 -0.89 -14.14
N PRO A 156 -10.45 -0.42 -12.88
CA PRO A 156 -10.27 -1.31 -11.75
C PRO A 156 -11.52 -2.18 -11.52
N THR A 157 -11.33 -3.37 -10.96
CA THR A 157 -12.42 -4.32 -10.72
C THR A 157 -13.35 -3.87 -9.58
N TYR A 158 -12.79 -3.14 -8.61
CA TYR A 158 -13.48 -2.61 -7.44
C TYR A 158 -12.89 -1.27 -6.99
N TYR A 159 -13.72 -0.46 -6.36
CA TYR A 159 -13.33 0.74 -5.64
C TYR A 159 -13.61 0.55 -4.15
N TRP A 160 -12.58 0.65 -3.32
CA TRP A 160 -12.67 0.49 -1.88
C TRP A 160 -12.54 1.83 -1.17
N LEU A 161 -13.47 2.10 -0.25
CA LEU A 161 -13.34 3.16 0.73
C LEU A 161 -12.61 2.58 1.93
N ASP A 162 -11.38 3.05 2.15
CA ASP A 162 -10.56 2.64 3.28
C ASP A 162 -10.84 3.57 4.48
N VAL A 163 -11.50 3.03 5.50
CA VAL A 163 -12.06 3.75 6.65
C VAL A 163 -11.43 3.27 7.95
N GLU A 164 -10.47 4.04 8.45
CA GLU A 164 -9.73 3.68 9.69
C GLU A 164 -9.72 4.79 10.75
N VAL A 165 -10.23 5.98 10.41
CA VAL A 165 -10.20 7.16 11.29
C VAL A 165 -11.56 7.83 11.39
N THR A 166 -11.88 8.35 12.58
CA THR A 166 -13.07 9.18 12.81
C THR A 166 -12.75 10.64 12.58
N ASN A 167 -12.95 11.09 11.34
CA ASN A 167 -12.65 12.45 10.90
C ASN A 167 -13.90 13.36 10.80
N MET A 168 -15.08 12.83 11.14
CA MET A 168 -16.35 13.57 11.22
C MET A 168 -17.12 13.14 12.47
N LYS A 169 -17.88 14.08 13.06
CA LYS A 169 -18.80 13.76 14.18
C LYS A 169 -19.84 12.71 13.78
N ASN A 170 -20.34 12.80 12.55
CA ASN A 170 -21.23 11.81 11.96
C ASN A 170 -20.49 11.08 10.84
N MET A 171 -19.79 10.01 11.19
CA MET A 171 -18.95 9.28 10.24
C MET A 171 -19.78 8.61 9.13
N ASN A 172 -20.96 8.08 9.48
CA ASN A 172 -21.88 7.48 8.50
C ASN A 172 -22.33 8.46 7.42
N GLU A 173 -22.56 9.73 7.77
CA GLU A 173 -22.89 10.77 6.78
C GLU A 173 -21.72 11.05 5.83
N GLY A 174 -20.49 11.10 6.35
CA GLY A 174 -19.29 11.29 5.54
C GLY A 174 -19.04 10.13 4.57
N ILE A 175 -19.10 8.90 5.07
CA ILE A 175 -18.93 7.67 4.28
C ILE A 175 -19.99 7.59 3.18
N GLU A 176 -21.26 7.87 3.50
CA GLU A 176 -22.32 7.86 2.49
C GLU A 176 -22.12 8.97 1.45
N ALA A 177 -21.69 10.16 1.86
CA ALA A 177 -21.41 11.25 0.92
C ALA A 177 -20.28 10.88 -0.05
N PHE A 178 -19.25 10.17 0.41
CA PHE A 178 -18.18 9.64 -0.44
C PHE A 178 -18.72 8.56 -1.38
N ARG A 179 -19.36 7.52 -0.85
CA ARG A 179 -19.88 6.38 -1.62
C ARG A 179 -20.86 6.83 -2.70
N ALA A 180 -21.82 7.67 -2.35
CA ALA A 180 -22.84 8.17 -3.28
C ALA A 180 -22.24 9.05 -4.39
N GLU A 181 -21.21 9.86 -4.08
CA GLU A 181 -20.51 10.63 -5.11
C GLU A 181 -19.71 9.72 -6.05
N LEU A 182 -19.06 8.68 -5.52
CA LEU A 182 -18.33 7.71 -6.33
C LEU A 182 -19.26 6.95 -7.30
N GLU A 183 -20.42 6.53 -6.80
CA GLU A 183 -21.50 5.95 -7.62
C GLU A 183 -21.97 6.91 -8.71
N LYS A 184 -22.21 8.17 -8.35
CA LYS A 184 -22.60 9.23 -9.29
C LYS A 184 -21.56 9.48 -10.39
N GLN A 185 -20.27 9.35 -10.08
CA GLN A 185 -19.21 9.47 -11.10
C GLN A 185 -19.16 8.26 -12.05
N GLY A 186 -19.78 7.13 -11.68
CA GLY A 186 -19.91 5.95 -12.51
C GLY A 186 -19.27 4.68 -11.93
N ALA A 187 -18.79 4.71 -10.68
CA ALA A 187 -18.28 3.49 -10.05
C ALA A 187 -19.44 2.53 -9.74
N LYS A 188 -19.39 1.32 -10.31
CA LYS A 188 -20.42 0.30 -10.09
C LYS A 188 -20.10 -0.58 -8.89
N ASN A 189 -18.83 -0.91 -8.68
CA ASN A 189 -18.38 -1.86 -7.68
C ASN A 189 -17.72 -1.09 -6.54
N ILE A 190 -18.51 -0.78 -5.50
CA ILE A 190 -18.06 0.03 -4.36
C ILE A 190 -18.11 -0.85 -3.11
N GLY A 191 -16.97 -0.99 -2.45
CA GLY A 191 -16.82 -1.71 -1.20
C GLY A 191 -16.27 -0.81 -0.10
N ILE A 192 -16.33 -1.31 1.13
CA ILE A 192 -15.74 -0.67 2.31
C ILE A 192 -14.66 -1.57 2.88
N TYR A 193 -13.54 -0.95 3.25
CA TYR A 193 -12.50 -1.53 4.08
C TYR A 193 -12.47 -0.85 5.44
N ALA A 194 -12.32 -1.66 6.49
CA ALA A 194 -12.11 -1.20 7.85
C ALA A 194 -11.64 -2.36 8.74
N GLN A 195 -11.05 -2.02 9.89
CA GLN A 195 -10.87 -3.00 10.96
C GLN A 195 -12.23 -3.41 11.55
N ASP A 196 -12.37 -4.67 11.97
CA ASP A 196 -13.63 -5.21 12.51
C ASP A 196 -14.18 -4.37 13.68
N TRP A 197 -13.32 -4.06 14.65
CA TRP A 197 -13.69 -3.22 15.79
C TRP A 197 -14.14 -1.83 15.36
N PHE A 198 -13.55 -1.26 14.30
CA PHE A 198 -13.90 0.09 13.84
C PHE A 198 -15.35 0.13 13.34
N LEU A 199 -15.76 -0.86 12.55
CA LEU A 199 -17.14 -0.98 12.07
C LEU A 199 -18.13 -1.12 13.22
N ARG A 200 -17.82 -1.98 14.19
CA ARG A 200 -18.67 -2.27 15.34
C ARG A 200 -18.79 -1.06 16.27
N ASP A 201 -17.68 -0.51 16.72
CA ASP A 201 -17.63 0.49 17.78
C ASP A 201 -18.13 1.86 17.29
N ASN A 202 -17.94 2.16 16.00
CA ASN A 202 -18.48 3.38 15.37
C ASN A 202 -19.84 3.17 14.71
N GLN A 203 -20.43 1.97 14.82
CA GLN A 203 -21.72 1.62 14.24
C GLN A 203 -21.82 2.01 12.76
N ILE A 204 -20.79 1.69 11.98
CA ILE A 204 -20.70 2.03 10.57
C ILE A 204 -21.72 1.21 9.78
N LYS A 205 -22.54 1.91 8.98
CA LYS A 205 -23.55 1.31 8.12
C LYS A 205 -22.90 0.80 6.84
N VAL A 206 -23.02 -0.51 6.62
CA VAL A 206 -22.39 -1.20 5.48
C VAL A 206 -23.39 -1.71 4.43
N ASP A 207 -24.69 -1.51 4.66
CA ASP A 207 -25.79 -2.06 3.86
C ASP A 207 -25.81 -1.61 2.39
N LYS A 208 -25.21 -0.45 2.10
CA LYS A 208 -25.13 0.12 0.74
C LYS A 208 -23.86 -0.28 -0.02
N PHE A 209 -22.94 -1.01 0.61
CA PHE A 209 -21.74 -1.49 -0.05
C PHE A 209 -21.97 -2.86 -0.66
N LYS A 210 -21.38 -3.11 -1.83
CA LYS A 210 -21.50 -4.42 -2.51
C LYS A 210 -20.60 -5.49 -1.89
N ALA A 211 -19.59 -5.09 -1.13
CA ALA A 211 -18.65 -5.97 -0.47
C ALA A 211 -18.04 -5.30 0.76
N ILE A 212 -17.67 -6.12 1.73
CA ILE A 212 -16.88 -5.74 2.90
C ILE A 212 -15.52 -6.43 2.78
N TRP A 213 -14.47 -5.64 2.90
CA TRP A 213 -13.09 -6.07 3.09
C TRP A 213 -12.73 -5.75 4.53
N ILE A 214 -12.36 -6.75 5.33
CA ILE A 214 -12.19 -6.56 6.77
C ILE A 214 -10.75 -6.80 7.20
N ALA A 215 -10.20 -5.93 8.03
CA ALA A 215 -8.91 -6.17 8.66
C ALA A 215 -9.09 -6.86 10.02
N ALA A 216 -8.37 -7.97 10.20
CA ALA A 216 -8.21 -8.68 11.46
C ALA A 216 -6.91 -9.49 11.41
N TYR A 217 -5.90 -9.05 12.16
CA TYR A 217 -4.53 -9.55 12.00
C TYR A 217 -4.14 -10.70 12.93
N GLY A 218 -4.98 -11.03 13.91
CA GLY A 218 -4.63 -12.00 14.95
C GLY A 218 -3.32 -11.62 15.64
N ARG A 219 -2.31 -12.49 15.61
CA ARG A 219 -0.97 -12.18 16.16
C ARG A 219 -0.08 -11.37 15.21
N ASN A 220 -0.53 -11.17 13.97
CA ASN A 220 0.13 -10.38 12.93
C ASN A 220 1.56 -10.84 12.61
N THR A 221 1.71 -12.13 12.32
CA THR A 221 3.02 -12.79 12.12
C THR A 221 3.41 -12.97 10.65
N GLY A 222 2.68 -12.35 9.71
CA GLY A 222 2.85 -12.57 8.27
C GLY A 222 2.06 -13.77 7.74
N SER A 223 1.40 -14.54 8.61
CA SER A 223 0.53 -15.68 8.25
C SER A 223 -0.87 -15.50 8.84
N TRP A 224 -1.89 -16.03 8.17
CA TRP A 224 -3.25 -16.05 8.69
C TRP A 224 -3.35 -17.00 9.89
N ASP A 225 -3.75 -16.47 11.04
CA ASP A 225 -3.93 -17.26 12.26
C ASP A 225 -5.18 -16.93 13.08
N ALA A 226 -6.01 -15.99 12.59
CA ALA A 226 -7.29 -15.64 13.18
C ALA A 226 -8.23 -15.01 12.13
N SER A 227 -9.53 -15.17 12.33
CA SER A 227 -10.58 -14.46 11.59
C SER A 227 -11.35 -13.52 12.54
N PRO A 228 -11.97 -12.45 12.02
CA PRO A 228 -12.74 -11.52 12.84
C PRO A 228 -13.95 -12.21 13.47
N GLU A 229 -14.24 -11.85 14.72
CA GLU A 229 -15.43 -12.30 15.44
C GLU A 229 -16.64 -11.43 15.06
N THR A 230 -17.14 -11.65 13.84
CA THR A 230 -18.19 -10.81 13.25
C THR A 230 -19.27 -11.65 12.57
N SER A 231 -20.50 -11.15 12.59
CA SER A 231 -21.62 -11.70 11.81
C SER A 231 -21.73 -11.05 10.42
N LEU A 232 -20.90 -10.05 10.13
CA LEU A 232 -20.87 -9.39 8.84
C LEU A 232 -20.41 -10.37 7.75
N SER A 233 -21.13 -10.38 6.62
CA SER A 233 -20.73 -11.15 5.44
C SER A 233 -19.63 -10.41 4.67
N TYR A 234 -18.38 -10.59 5.10
CA TYR A 234 -17.20 -10.08 4.40
C TYR A 234 -16.78 -11.02 3.26
N LYS A 235 -16.19 -10.42 2.22
CA LYS A 235 -15.73 -11.16 1.03
C LYS A 235 -14.23 -11.41 1.01
N MET A 236 -13.49 -10.50 1.65
CA MET A 236 -12.03 -10.50 1.72
C MET A 236 -11.60 -10.11 3.12
N GLN A 237 -10.56 -10.75 3.65
CA GLN A 237 -9.96 -10.41 4.93
C GLN A 237 -8.51 -10.00 4.69
N GLN A 238 -8.10 -8.81 5.16
CA GLN A 238 -6.69 -8.49 5.38
C GLN A 238 -6.26 -9.16 6.68
N PHE A 239 -5.35 -10.11 6.60
CA PHE A 239 -4.97 -10.94 7.74
C PHE A 239 -3.60 -10.58 8.33
N THR A 240 -2.81 -9.73 7.69
CA THR A 240 -1.53 -9.25 8.22
C THR A 240 -1.03 -8.05 7.44
N ASP A 241 -0.27 -7.19 8.13
CA ASP A 241 0.57 -6.13 7.54
C ASP A 241 2.08 -6.48 7.58
N GLN A 242 2.42 -7.70 8.02
CA GLN A 242 3.78 -8.23 8.14
C GLN A 242 4.05 -9.33 7.11
N GLY A 243 3.28 -9.36 6.02
CA GLY A 243 3.41 -10.39 4.99
C GLY A 243 4.70 -10.27 4.20
N THR A 244 5.12 -11.39 3.61
CA THR A 244 6.25 -11.44 2.66
C THR A 244 5.81 -12.16 1.40
N VAL A 245 6.21 -11.63 0.24
CA VAL A 245 5.92 -12.22 -1.06
C VAL A 245 7.20 -12.19 -1.90
N PRO A 246 7.58 -13.29 -2.56
CA PRO A 246 8.72 -13.28 -3.48
C PRO A 246 8.62 -12.13 -4.50
N GLY A 247 9.74 -11.47 -4.76
CA GLY A 247 9.80 -10.28 -5.63
C GLY A 247 9.74 -8.95 -4.88
N TYR A 248 9.54 -8.95 -3.56
CA TYR A 248 9.73 -7.75 -2.73
C TYR A 248 10.29 -8.13 -1.34
N SER A 249 11.27 -7.36 -0.86
CA SER A 249 11.95 -7.66 0.40
C SER A 249 11.32 -7.00 1.64
N GLY A 250 10.43 -6.03 1.44
CA GLY A 250 9.72 -5.36 2.53
C GLY A 250 8.42 -6.09 2.91
N ASN A 251 7.75 -5.55 3.92
CA ASN A 251 6.45 -6.06 4.34
C ASN A 251 5.35 -5.68 3.35
N VAL A 252 4.40 -6.59 3.18
CA VAL A 252 3.23 -6.44 2.31
C VAL A 252 1.98 -6.78 3.09
N ASP A 253 0.93 -6.01 2.87
CA ASP A 253 -0.40 -6.30 3.38
C ASP A 253 -1.01 -7.46 2.58
N LEU A 254 -1.36 -8.55 3.27
CA LEU A 254 -1.87 -9.76 2.64
C LEU A 254 -3.33 -10.01 2.98
N ASN A 255 -4.05 -10.40 1.94
CA ASN A 255 -5.47 -10.61 1.97
C ASN A 255 -5.83 -12.00 1.49
N MET A 256 -6.82 -12.60 2.13
CA MET A 256 -7.44 -13.84 1.70
C MET A 256 -8.87 -13.58 1.22
N VAL A 257 -9.29 -14.31 0.20
CA VAL A 257 -10.66 -14.29 -0.32
C VAL A 257 -11.35 -15.58 0.10
N ASN A 258 -12.49 -15.46 0.79
CA ASN A 258 -13.06 -16.60 1.53
C ASN A 258 -13.45 -17.80 0.65
N ASN A 259 -13.83 -17.56 -0.61
CA ASN A 259 -14.22 -18.61 -1.55
C ASN A 259 -14.19 -18.11 -3.01
N GLN A 260 -14.36 -19.03 -3.96
CA GLN A 260 -14.31 -18.75 -5.39
C GLN A 260 -15.41 -17.78 -5.87
N SER A 261 -16.61 -17.82 -5.27
CA SER A 261 -17.70 -16.89 -5.63
C SER A 261 -17.30 -15.45 -5.30
N ASN A 262 -16.78 -15.25 -4.08
CA ASN A 262 -16.27 -13.95 -3.64
C ASN A 262 -15.16 -13.47 -4.56
N TYR A 263 -14.21 -14.33 -4.95
CA TYR A 263 -13.16 -13.96 -5.90
C TYR A 263 -13.73 -13.49 -7.23
N ASN A 264 -14.68 -14.23 -7.80
CA ASN A 264 -15.26 -13.88 -9.09
C ASN A 264 -15.98 -12.52 -9.03
N GLU A 265 -16.69 -12.25 -7.94
CA GLU A 265 -17.37 -10.98 -7.71
C GLU A 265 -16.39 -9.82 -7.57
N LEU A 266 -15.26 -10.02 -6.89
CA LEU A 266 -14.27 -8.97 -6.63
C LEU A 266 -13.32 -8.72 -7.81
N PHE A 267 -12.97 -9.75 -8.59
CA PHE A 267 -11.85 -9.68 -9.53
C PHE A 267 -12.14 -10.18 -10.95
N LYS A 268 -13.22 -10.94 -11.22
CA LYS A 268 -13.53 -11.43 -12.59
C LYS A 268 -14.62 -10.63 -13.31
N ASN A 269 -15.53 -9.97 -12.60
CA ASN A 269 -16.69 -9.33 -13.22
C ASN A 269 -16.35 -7.99 -13.91
N GLN A 270 -15.79 -8.07 -15.13
CA GLN A 270 -15.63 -6.94 -16.05
C GLN A 270 -16.65 -6.98 -17.21
N LYS A 271 -17.95 -7.02 -16.89
CA LYS A 271 -19.02 -6.78 -17.88
C LYS A 271 -19.77 -5.49 -17.57
#